data_AF-A0A1I7CAG8-F1
#
_entry.id   AF-A0A1I7CAG8-F1
#
_cell.length_a   1.000
_cell.length_b   1.000
_cell.length_c   1.000
_cell.angle_alpha   90.00
_cell.angle_beta   90.00
_cell.angle_gamma   90.00
#
_symmetry.space_group_name_H-M   'P 1'
#
loop_
_entity.id
_entity.type
_entity.pdbx_description
1 polymer ?
#
loop_
_entity_poly.entity_id
_entity_poly.type
_entity_poly.pdbx_seq_one_letter_code
_entity_poly.pdbx_strand_id
1 'polypeptide(L)'
;MQLTGAFKGAKIIEAIENYRVLADKRELVTEEEPVETEEFCRTDSEFWSMVFSLGDEIFTRTFSFGLVGVSNWVARIPGLYWTPAAHILRENADSNFILDSKFFNELNPNDKSKKVLGGVGCIKIPPDEVGNRIITISTQGNTSSGIPVLINAEIFEKLKLEQGDELSVSNAKWRGMSADWAKRFATVKEVPRGYLVVDSDSKIVKLGKSRFQIYYHPYSILQYESNDSLLYDFVFMTVINDQDERNQIEDFFEYYRTKNNRFGTYLINPDLVNPCLDAKYSHPIDMVSPSEQANVNLIYERIRGIQFNNVTIDELLEILPKYYNSAIALKKLADNIGISPSLLMEDSGTVMGNQLISLCIKRNKIEELIDRLVVDYPRIFNLNLK
;
A
#
# COMPACT_ATOMS: atom_id res chain seq x y z
N MET A 1 14.38 -7.39 -19.49
CA MET A 1 12.90 -7.49 -19.59
C MET A 1 12.33 -6.14 -19.16
N GLN A 2 11.64 -5.41 -20.05
CA GLN A 2 11.24 -4.01 -19.78
C GLN A 2 10.18 -3.91 -18.66
N LEU A 3 10.21 -2.85 -17.84
CA LEU A 3 9.21 -2.54 -16.79
C LEU A 3 7.77 -2.74 -17.32
N THR A 4 7.50 -2.33 -18.56
CA THR A 4 6.23 -2.49 -19.27
C THR A 4 5.72 -3.93 -19.34
N GLY A 5 6.61 -4.93 -19.40
CA GLY A 5 6.26 -6.35 -19.38
C GLY A 5 5.91 -6.88 -17.98
N ALA A 6 6.59 -6.38 -16.94
CA ALA A 6 6.29 -6.73 -15.54
C ALA A 6 4.96 -6.12 -15.07
N PHE A 7 4.63 -4.91 -15.53
CA PHE A 7 3.35 -4.26 -15.24
C PHE A 7 2.14 -4.88 -15.96
N LYS A 8 2.33 -5.52 -17.12
CA LYS A 8 1.26 -6.30 -17.76
C LYS A 8 0.83 -7.52 -16.93
N GLY A 9 1.73 -8.06 -16.10
CA GLY A 9 1.42 -9.14 -15.16
C GLY A 9 0.83 -8.66 -13.84
N ALA A 10 1.07 -7.39 -13.46
CA ALA A 10 0.71 -6.86 -12.15
C ALA A 10 -0.49 -5.91 -12.24
N LYS A 11 -1.71 -6.46 -12.15
CA LYS A 11 -2.94 -5.67 -11.93
C LYS A 11 -2.95 -5.08 -10.51
N ILE A 12 -1.99 -4.22 -10.20
CA ILE A 12 -1.89 -3.45 -8.95
C ILE A 12 -2.98 -2.35 -8.87
N ILE A 13 -3.63 -2.02 -10.00
CA ILE A 13 -4.84 -1.18 -10.10
C ILE A 13 -5.99 -1.71 -9.21
N GLU A 14 -6.03 -3.02 -8.92
CA GLU A 14 -7.06 -3.61 -8.09
C GLU A 14 -7.08 -3.09 -6.63
N ALA A 15 -5.97 -2.52 -6.14
CA ALA A 15 -5.91 -1.96 -4.78
C ALA A 15 -6.85 -0.77 -4.56
N ILE A 16 -7.17 0.01 -5.61
CA ILE A 16 -8.15 1.11 -5.56
C ILE A 16 -9.51 0.68 -6.10
N GLU A 17 -9.55 -0.11 -7.18
CA GLU A 17 -10.82 -0.51 -7.80
C GLU A 17 -11.67 -1.43 -6.90
N ASN A 18 -11.06 -2.10 -5.91
CA ASN A 18 -11.73 -3.03 -5.01
C ASN A 18 -12.32 -2.44 -3.71
N TYR A 19 -12.30 -1.12 -3.50
CA TYR A 19 -13.20 -0.56 -2.47
C TYR A 19 -14.68 -0.73 -2.86
N ARG A 20 -14.97 -0.96 -4.16
CA ARG A 20 -16.33 -1.12 -4.69
C ARG A 20 -16.75 -2.53 -5.05
N VAL A 21 -15.84 -3.50 -5.13
CA VAL A 21 -16.14 -4.83 -5.67
C VAL A 21 -15.79 -5.88 -4.62
N LEU A 22 -16.76 -6.75 -4.33
CA LEU A 22 -16.76 -7.83 -3.32
C LEU A 22 -17.39 -7.48 -1.95
N ALA A 23 -18.49 -6.73 -1.98
CA ALA A 23 -19.65 -7.04 -1.13
C ALA A 23 -20.45 -8.25 -1.67
N ASP A 24 -20.16 -8.71 -2.89
CA ASP A 24 -20.84 -9.81 -3.57
C ASP A 24 -19.84 -10.91 -3.94
N LYS A 25 -20.09 -12.12 -3.42
CA LYS A 25 -19.52 -13.43 -3.82
C LYS A 25 -18.12 -13.78 -3.33
N ARG A 26 -18.03 -14.23 -2.08
CA ARG A 26 -17.68 -15.64 -1.79
C ARG A 26 -18.64 -16.10 -0.69
N GLU A 27 -19.57 -16.97 -1.07
CA GLU A 27 -20.37 -17.72 -0.11
C GLU A 27 -19.42 -18.42 0.86
N LEU A 28 -19.75 -18.33 2.15
CA LEU A 28 -19.18 -19.16 3.20
C LEU A 28 -19.26 -20.61 2.73
N VAL A 29 -18.13 -21.18 2.32
CA VAL A 29 -18.03 -22.62 2.12
C VAL A 29 -18.25 -23.25 3.49
N THR A 30 -19.43 -23.82 3.67
CA THR A 30 -19.76 -24.68 4.80
C THR A 30 -18.73 -25.80 4.92
N GLU A 31 -18.22 -25.94 6.14
CA GLU A 31 -17.19 -26.89 6.55
C GLU A 31 -17.65 -28.35 6.31
N GLU A 32 -17.08 -29.00 5.30
CA GLU A 32 -16.71 -30.41 5.44
C GLU A 32 -15.25 -30.40 5.89
N GLU A 33 -14.92 -30.95 7.08
CA GLU A 33 -13.55 -31.03 7.59
C GLU A 33 -12.70 -31.92 6.67
N PRO A 34 -11.83 -31.34 5.82
CA PRO A 34 -10.92 -32.10 5.01
C PRO A 34 -9.83 -32.67 5.92
N VAL A 35 -9.18 -33.76 5.49
CA VAL A 35 -8.01 -34.30 6.19
C VAL A 35 -6.95 -33.20 6.31
N GLU A 36 -6.76 -32.69 7.52
CA GLU A 36 -5.79 -31.63 7.79
C GLU A 36 -4.39 -32.14 7.47
N THR A 37 -3.75 -31.53 6.48
CA THR A 37 -2.33 -31.77 6.19
C THR A 37 -1.53 -30.65 6.84
N GLU A 38 -0.69 -31.02 7.80
CA GLU A 38 0.21 -30.09 8.49
C GLU A 38 1.46 -29.83 7.65
N GLU A 39 1.74 -28.56 7.39
CA GLU A 39 2.94 -28.10 6.69
C GLU A 39 3.86 -27.35 7.65
N PHE A 40 5.11 -27.82 7.80
CA PHE A 40 6.11 -27.13 8.61
C PHE A 40 6.90 -26.12 7.76
N CYS A 41 6.74 -24.83 8.06
CA CYS A 41 7.42 -23.73 7.36
C CYS A 41 8.68 -23.29 8.11
N ARG A 42 9.82 -23.23 7.41
CA ARG A 42 11.08 -22.70 7.97
C ARG A 42 11.26 -21.22 7.68
N THR A 43 10.63 -20.71 6.62
CA THR A 43 10.74 -19.31 6.23
C THR A 43 9.42 -18.69 5.81
N ASP A 44 9.32 -17.37 5.93
CA ASP A 44 8.22 -16.58 5.37
C ASP A 44 8.03 -16.87 3.86
N SER A 45 9.14 -17.02 3.12
CA SER A 45 9.13 -17.29 1.67
C SER A 45 8.53 -18.65 1.34
N GLU A 46 8.85 -19.69 2.12
CA GLU A 46 8.29 -21.03 1.92
C GLU A 46 6.79 -21.01 2.14
N PHE A 47 6.33 -20.39 3.22
CA PHE A 47 4.91 -20.23 3.51
C PHE A 47 4.17 -19.55 2.36
N TRP A 48 4.62 -18.35 1.95
CA TRP A 48 3.93 -17.60 0.90
C TRP A 48 4.00 -18.31 -0.46
N SER A 49 5.09 -19.03 -0.74
CA SER A 49 5.20 -19.84 -1.97
C SER A 49 4.15 -20.95 -2.02
N MET A 50 3.86 -21.60 -0.88
CA MET A 50 2.77 -22.58 -0.78
C MET A 50 1.39 -21.92 -0.90
N VAL A 51 1.19 -20.77 -0.25
CA VAL A 51 -0.06 -20.01 -0.34
C VAL A 51 -0.40 -19.64 -1.78
N PHE A 52 0.59 -19.26 -2.59
CA PHE A 52 0.36 -18.95 -4.01
C PHE A 52 0.22 -20.19 -4.90
N SER A 53 0.86 -21.31 -4.57
CA SER A 53 0.83 -22.51 -5.43
C SER A 53 -0.42 -23.36 -5.26
N LEU A 54 -1.00 -23.40 -4.06
CA LEU A 54 -2.12 -24.29 -3.72
C LEU A 54 -3.51 -23.73 -4.08
N GLY A 55 -3.62 -22.46 -4.49
CA GLY A 55 -4.90 -21.86 -4.86
C GLY A 55 -5.94 -21.97 -3.73
N ASP A 56 -7.15 -22.44 -4.02
CA ASP A 56 -8.20 -22.57 -3.00
C ASP A 56 -7.98 -23.76 -2.04
N GLU A 57 -7.11 -24.73 -2.36
CA GLU A 57 -6.77 -25.82 -1.44
C GLU A 57 -6.00 -25.32 -0.20
N ILE A 58 -5.46 -24.10 -0.25
CA ILE A 58 -4.71 -23.51 0.87
C ILE A 58 -5.56 -23.37 2.14
N PHE A 59 -6.87 -23.18 2.01
CA PHE A 59 -7.78 -22.96 3.14
C PHE A 59 -8.07 -24.22 3.96
N THR A 60 -7.61 -25.38 3.49
CA THR A 60 -7.72 -26.67 4.19
C THR A 60 -6.43 -27.04 4.93
N ARG A 61 -5.35 -26.26 4.75
CA ARG A 61 -4.01 -26.55 5.29
C ARG A 61 -3.81 -25.93 6.67
N THR A 62 -3.04 -26.63 7.49
CA THR A 62 -2.53 -26.14 8.76
C THR A 62 -1.01 -25.92 8.66
N PHE A 63 -0.51 -24.93 9.38
CA PHE A 63 0.87 -24.52 9.31
C PHE A 63 1.51 -24.48 10.69
N SER A 64 2.76 -24.90 10.74
CA SER A 64 3.60 -24.90 11.93
C SER A 64 4.91 -24.17 11.68
N PHE A 65 5.36 -23.41 12.69
CA PHE A 65 6.56 -22.59 12.68
C PHE A 65 7.34 -22.81 13.99
N GLY A 66 8.64 -23.09 13.87
CA GLY A 66 9.51 -23.32 15.02
C GLY A 66 9.79 -22.05 15.83
N LEU A 67 10.42 -21.06 15.19
CA LEU A 67 10.81 -19.79 15.81
C LEU A 67 10.43 -18.63 14.91
N VAL A 68 9.54 -17.76 15.41
CA VAL A 68 9.10 -16.55 14.71
C VAL A 68 9.08 -15.35 15.66
N GLY A 69 9.45 -14.19 15.14
CA GLY A 69 9.33 -12.92 15.84
C GLY A 69 7.94 -12.30 15.67
N VAL A 70 7.45 -11.64 16.72
CA VAL A 70 6.14 -10.97 16.75
C VAL A 70 6.26 -9.49 16.44
N SER A 71 5.36 -9.00 15.60
CA SER A 71 5.13 -7.58 15.38
C SER A 71 3.66 -7.24 15.58
N ASN A 72 3.39 -6.17 16.32
CA ASN A 72 2.04 -5.60 16.44
C ASN A 72 1.60 -4.87 15.17
N TRP A 73 2.54 -4.62 14.26
CA TRP A 73 2.29 -4.07 12.95
C TRP A 73 1.95 -5.19 11.97
N VAL A 74 1.17 -4.86 10.95
CA VAL A 74 0.74 -5.78 9.90
C VAL A 74 1.06 -5.19 8.54
N ALA A 75 1.56 -6.02 7.62
CA ALA A 75 1.73 -5.60 6.24
C ALA A 75 0.44 -4.98 5.71
N ARG A 76 0.54 -3.82 5.05
CA ARG A 76 -0.62 -3.09 4.49
C ARG A 76 -1.44 -3.94 3.50
N ILE A 77 -0.78 -4.87 2.83
CA ILE A 77 -1.36 -5.89 1.96
C ILE A 77 -0.54 -7.17 2.19
N PRO A 78 -0.97 -8.05 3.12
CA PRO A 78 -0.25 -9.29 3.41
C PRO A 78 -0.04 -10.13 2.14
N GLY A 79 1.18 -10.64 1.95
CA GLY A 79 1.55 -11.46 0.79
C GLY A 79 2.01 -10.67 -0.43
N LEU A 80 1.66 -9.38 -0.57
CA LEU A 80 2.08 -8.58 -1.73
C LEU A 80 3.60 -8.59 -1.93
N TYR A 81 4.36 -8.51 -0.83
CA TYR A 81 5.82 -8.58 -0.84
C TYR A 81 6.36 -9.79 -1.63
N TRP A 82 5.66 -10.91 -1.59
CA TRP A 82 6.11 -12.17 -2.18
C TRP A 82 5.67 -12.39 -3.63
N THR A 83 4.88 -11.48 -4.19
CA THR A 83 4.49 -11.57 -5.60
C THR A 83 5.68 -11.27 -6.52
N PRO A 84 5.81 -11.94 -7.69
CA PRO A 84 6.88 -11.67 -8.64
C PRO A 84 6.91 -10.20 -9.11
N ALA A 85 5.73 -9.62 -9.31
CA ALA A 85 5.59 -8.21 -9.69
C ALA A 85 6.16 -7.27 -8.63
N ALA A 86 5.81 -7.49 -7.36
CA ALA A 86 6.31 -6.68 -6.26
C ALA A 86 7.82 -6.81 -6.10
N HIS A 87 8.37 -8.02 -6.31
CA HIS A 87 9.81 -8.25 -6.30
C HIS A 87 10.53 -7.37 -7.33
N ILE A 88 10.06 -7.39 -8.58
CA ILE A 88 10.62 -6.59 -9.67
C ILE A 88 10.55 -5.08 -9.32
N LEU A 89 9.47 -4.61 -8.71
CA LEU A 89 9.38 -3.21 -8.28
C LEU A 89 10.42 -2.85 -7.22
N ARG A 90 10.65 -3.73 -6.25
CA ARG A 90 11.67 -3.51 -5.21
C ARG A 90 13.09 -3.56 -5.76
N GLU A 91 13.38 -4.44 -6.72
CA GLU A 91 14.70 -4.51 -7.38
C GLU A 91 14.99 -3.27 -8.24
N ASN A 92 13.97 -2.72 -8.90
CA ASN A 92 14.10 -1.51 -9.71
C ASN A 92 13.97 -0.21 -8.90
N ALA A 93 13.75 -0.29 -7.59
CA ALA A 93 13.91 0.84 -6.71
C ALA A 93 15.41 1.03 -6.52
N ASP A 94 16.00 1.91 -7.31
CA ASP A 94 17.42 2.24 -7.15
C ASP A 94 17.62 2.71 -5.71
N SER A 95 18.67 2.22 -5.06
CA SER A 95 19.05 2.71 -3.73
C SER A 95 19.70 4.09 -3.83
N ASN A 96 19.20 4.95 -4.72
CA ASN A 96 19.61 6.33 -4.88
C ASN A 96 19.06 7.12 -3.67
N PHE A 97 19.79 7.05 -2.56
CA PHE A 97 19.57 7.91 -1.41
C PHE A 97 19.70 9.37 -1.87
N ILE A 98 18.64 10.17 -1.79
CA ILE A 98 18.70 11.58 -2.18
C ILE A 98 19.56 12.36 -1.19
N LEU A 99 19.57 11.93 0.07
CA LEU A 99 20.36 12.54 1.13
C LEU A 99 20.57 11.52 2.25
N ASP A 100 21.84 11.28 2.58
CA ASP A 100 22.25 10.75 3.88
C ASP A 100 22.15 11.92 4.87
N SER A 101 20.93 12.22 5.32
CA SER A 101 20.77 13.13 6.45
C SER A 101 21.33 12.41 7.67
N LYS A 102 21.92 13.14 8.63
CA LYS A 102 22.49 12.58 9.87
C LYS A 102 21.56 11.63 10.66
N PHE A 103 20.26 11.59 10.32
CA PHE A 103 19.22 10.90 11.07
C PHE A 103 18.42 9.89 10.24
N PHE A 104 18.27 10.07 8.92
CA PHE A 104 17.44 9.20 8.07
C PHE A 104 18.01 8.99 6.67
N ASN A 105 17.99 7.73 6.23
CA ASN A 105 18.24 7.33 4.85
C ASN A 105 17.01 7.66 3.98
N GLU A 106 17.07 8.73 3.20
CA GLU A 106 15.92 9.19 2.41
C GLU A 106 15.99 8.73 0.95
N LEU A 107 15.07 7.83 0.57
CA LEU A 107 14.82 7.46 -0.82
C LEU A 107 14.03 8.54 -1.57
N ASN A 108 14.23 8.63 -2.88
CA ASN A 108 13.38 9.51 -3.70
C ASN A 108 11.91 9.07 -3.74
N PRO A 109 10.98 10.01 -3.97
CA PRO A 109 9.55 9.69 -3.98
C PRO A 109 9.17 8.54 -4.91
N ASN A 110 9.82 8.45 -6.08
CA ASN A 110 9.57 7.37 -7.04
C ASN A 110 10.00 6.00 -6.47
N ASP A 111 11.21 5.90 -5.91
CA ASP A 111 11.74 4.66 -5.35
C ASP A 111 11.05 4.28 -4.04
N LYS A 112 10.65 5.25 -3.20
CA LYS A 112 9.75 4.99 -2.07
C LYS A 112 8.44 4.37 -2.56
N SER A 113 7.88 4.94 -3.60
CA SER A 113 6.62 4.46 -4.16
C SER A 113 6.75 3.07 -4.77
N LYS A 114 7.84 2.79 -5.51
CA LYS A 114 8.17 1.43 -5.98
C LYS A 114 8.30 0.44 -4.82
N LYS A 115 8.98 0.79 -3.73
CA LYS A 115 9.08 -0.09 -2.55
C LYS A 115 7.73 -0.34 -1.90
N VAL A 116 6.93 0.72 -1.72
CA VAL A 116 5.58 0.59 -1.17
C VAL A 116 4.73 -0.32 -2.04
N LEU A 117 4.67 -0.08 -3.35
CA LEU A 117 3.97 -0.95 -4.31
C LEU A 117 4.55 -2.35 -4.38
N GLY A 118 5.83 -2.48 -4.10
CA GLY A 118 6.53 -3.73 -3.85
C GLY A 118 6.16 -4.40 -2.52
N GLY A 119 5.08 -3.99 -1.84
CA GLY A 119 4.63 -4.63 -0.60
C GLY A 119 5.37 -4.16 0.66
N VAL A 120 6.21 -3.13 0.60
CA VAL A 120 6.72 -2.46 1.80
C VAL A 120 5.63 -1.57 2.39
N GLY A 121 5.51 -1.59 3.71
CA GLY A 121 4.57 -0.75 4.44
C GLY A 121 3.73 -1.56 5.40
N CYS A 122 3.57 -1.04 6.60
CA CYS A 122 2.84 -1.65 7.68
C CYS A 122 1.86 -0.65 8.28
N ILE A 123 0.76 -1.20 8.79
CA ILE A 123 -0.24 -0.49 9.57
C ILE A 123 -0.44 -1.24 10.89
N LYS A 124 -0.78 -0.53 11.95
CA LYS A 124 -1.18 -1.13 13.23
C LYS A 124 -2.69 -1.05 13.33
N ILE A 125 -3.36 -2.18 13.51
CA ILE A 125 -4.81 -2.28 13.42
C ILE A 125 -5.39 -2.52 14.83
N PRO A 126 -6.49 -1.84 15.22
CA PRO A 126 -7.12 -2.12 16.50
C PRO A 126 -7.73 -3.52 16.52
N PRO A 127 -7.90 -4.10 17.73
CA PRO A 127 -8.65 -5.34 17.88
C PRO A 127 -10.06 -5.24 17.31
N ASP A 128 -10.69 -6.39 17.05
CA ASP A 128 -12.12 -6.45 16.77
C ASP A 128 -12.96 -6.22 18.05
N GLU A 129 -14.28 -6.23 17.90
CA GLU A 129 -15.23 -5.93 18.98
C GLU A 129 -15.15 -6.91 20.16
N VAL A 130 -14.68 -8.13 19.92
CA VAL A 130 -14.50 -9.17 20.95
C VAL A 130 -13.05 -9.26 21.45
N GLY A 131 -12.18 -8.36 20.99
CA GLY A 131 -10.80 -8.23 21.46
C GLY A 131 -9.77 -9.05 20.69
N ASN A 132 -10.16 -9.78 19.63
CA ASN A 132 -9.20 -10.53 18.81
C ASN A 132 -8.28 -9.57 18.07
N ARG A 133 -7.04 -10.00 17.83
CA ARG A 133 -6.00 -9.15 17.23
C ARG A 133 -5.38 -9.85 16.03
N ILE A 134 -5.19 -9.11 14.94
CA ILE A 134 -4.26 -9.53 13.88
C ILE A 134 -2.90 -8.96 14.22
N ILE A 135 -1.91 -9.85 14.36
CA ILE A 135 -0.49 -9.50 14.45
C ILE A 135 0.25 -10.09 13.24
N THR A 136 1.54 -9.76 13.14
CA THR A 136 2.43 -10.42 12.18
C THR A 136 3.42 -11.30 12.91
N ILE A 137 3.61 -12.51 12.38
CA ILE A 137 4.78 -13.34 12.68
C ILE A 137 5.76 -13.30 11.50
N SER A 138 7.06 -13.34 11.77
CA SER A 138 8.08 -13.45 10.71
C SER A 138 9.29 -14.24 11.20
N THR A 139 9.80 -15.11 10.34
CA THR A 139 11.07 -15.83 10.56
C THR A 139 12.29 -14.94 10.31
N GLN A 140 12.12 -13.79 9.66
CA GLN A 140 13.21 -12.88 9.26
C GLN A 140 13.17 -11.52 9.99
N GLY A 141 12.16 -11.31 10.85
CA GLY A 141 11.94 -10.05 11.55
C GLY A 141 11.34 -8.94 10.69
N ASN A 142 11.05 -9.17 9.40
CA ASN A 142 10.45 -8.18 8.51
C ASN A 142 8.93 -8.24 8.56
N THR A 143 8.31 -7.22 9.13
CA THR A 143 6.85 -7.17 9.21
C THR A 143 6.17 -7.02 7.84
N SER A 144 6.79 -6.33 6.88
CA SER A 144 6.21 -6.14 5.54
C SER A 144 6.11 -7.45 4.74
N SER A 145 6.99 -8.41 5.03
CA SER A 145 7.00 -9.73 4.39
C SER A 145 6.43 -10.83 5.29
N GLY A 146 6.02 -10.51 6.51
CA GLY A 146 5.57 -11.49 7.47
C GLY A 146 4.20 -12.08 7.14
N ILE A 147 3.72 -12.89 8.07
CA ILE A 147 2.50 -13.68 7.94
C ILE A 147 1.47 -13.14 8.94
N PRO A 148 0.26 -12.76 8.49
CA PRO A 148 -0.78 -12.29 9.37
C PRO A 148 -1.35 -13.46 10.19
N VAL A 149 -1.50 -13.25 11.50
CA VAL A 149 -2.05 -14.23 12.44
C VAL A 149 -3.17 -13.57 13.24
N LEU A 150 -4.36 -14.15 13.19
CA LEU A 150 -5.48 -13.80 14.06
C LEU A 150 -5.34 -14.58 15.37
N ILE A 151 -5.22 -13.86 16.48
CA ILE A 151 -5.10 -14.43 17.83
C ILE A 151 -6.34 -14.04 18.64
N ASN A 152 -6.96 -15.03 19.28
CA ASN A 152 -8.06 -14.81 20.20
C ASN A 152 -7.66 -13.92 21.39
N ALA A 153 -8.55 -13.02 21.82
CA ALA A 153 -8.34 -12.12 22.94
C ALA A 153 -7.78 -12.81 24.20
N GLU A 154 -8.39 -13.93 24.62
CA GLU A 154 -8.01 -14.65 25.84
C GLU A 154 -6.57 -15.16 25.79
N ILE A 155 -6.17 -15.69 24.63
CA ILE A 155 -4.81 -16.20 24.39
C ILE A 155 -3.80 -15.06 24.37
N PHE A 156 -4.14 -13.96 23.68
CA PHE A 156 -3.28 -12.79 23.59
C PHE A 156 -3.00 -12.19 24.97
N GLU A 157 -4.04 -12.05 25.80
CA GLU A 157 -3.94 -11.54 27.17
C GLU A 157 -3.18 -12.49 28.09
N LYS A 158 -3.49 -13.80 28.03
CA LYS A 158 -2.82 -14.82 28.84
C LYS A 158 -1.32 -14.88 28.58
N LEU A 159 -0.91 -14.84 27.31
CA LEU A 159 0.49 -14.87 26.92
C LEU A 159 1.20 -13.51 27.12
N LYS A 160 0.43 -12.44 27.34
CA LYS A 160 0.91 -11.05 27.40
C LYS A 160 1.85 -10.77 26.22
N LEU A 161 1.33 -11.00 25.01
CA LEU A 161 2.12 -10.86 23.80
C LEU A 161 2.51 -9.40 23.58
N GLU A 162 3.79 -9.19 23.29
CA GLU A 162 4.39 -7.90 23.03
C GLU A 162 5.18 -7.95 21.71
N GLN A 163 5.39 -6.78 21.13
CA GLN A 163 6.28 -6.64 19.99
C GLN A 163 7.70 -7.11 20.35
N GLY A 164 8.30 -7.88 19.44
CA GLY A 164 9.61 -8.49 19.67
C GLY A 164 9.58 -9.73 20.53
N ASP A 165 8.42 -10.27 20.90
CA ASP A 165 8.35 -11.62 21.47
C ASP A 165 8.72 -12.68 20.43
N GLU A 166 9.22 -13.82 20.90
CA GLU A 166 9.46 -15.03 20.10
C GLU A 166 8.39 -16.07 20.38
N LEU A 167 7.84 -16.65 19.31
CA LEU A 167 6.82 -17.67 19.39
C LEU A 167 7.23 -18.93 18.64
N SER A 168 6.65 -20.05 19.07
CA SER A 168 6.38 -21.19 18.21
C SER A 168 4.87 -21.23 17.93
N VAL A 169 4.51 -21.50 16.68
CA VAL A 169 3.12 -21.65 16.23
C VAL A 169 2.98 -23.07 15.71
N SER A 170 1.90 -23.77 16.05
CA SER A 170 1.69 -25.16 15.63
C SER A 170 0.25 -25.38 15.20
N ASN A 171 0.04 -26.13 14.13
CA ASN A 171 -1.30 -26.51 13.65
C ASN A 171 -2.26 -25.31 13.48
N ALA A 172 -1.73 -24.16 13.07
CA ALA A 172 -2.55 -22.97 12.82
C ALA A 172 -3.14 -23.06 11.42
N LYS A 173 -4.46 -23.06 11.31
CA LYS A 173 -5.15 -23.17 10.02
C LYS A 173 -5.09 -21.85 9.27
N TRP A 174 -4.74 -21.88 7.99
CA TRP A 174 -4.90 -20.71 7.12
C TRP A 174 -6.37 -20.57 6.74
N ARG A 175 -6.97 -19.42 7.05
CA ARG A 175 -8.37 -19.14 6.72
C ARG A 175 -8.49 -17.82 5.97
N GLY A 176 -9.51 -17.72 5.13
CA GLY A 176 -9.92 -16.45 4.55
C GLY A 176 -10.28 -15.46 5.66
N MET A 177 -9.92 -14.20 5.48
CA MET A 177 -10.30 -13.15 6.42
C MET A 177 -11.82 -12.99 6.48
N SER A 178 -12.39 -12.78 7.67
CA SER A 178 -13.78 -12.34 7.78
C SER A 178 -13.99 -11.01 7.04
N ALA A 179 -15.23 -10.67 6.68
CA ALA A 179 -15.54 -9.40 6.01
C ALA A 179 -15.02 -8.18 6.80
N ASP A 180 -15.12 -8.23 8.13
CA ASP A 180 -14.68 -7.15 9.02
C ASP A 180 -13.17 -6.96 9.10
N TRP A 181 -12.40 -8.04 8.93
CA TRP A 181 -10.95 -7.95 8.80
C TRP A 181 -10.55 -7.58 7.38
N ALA A 182 -11.18 -8.21 6.38
CA ALA A 182 -10.88 -8.03 4.97
C ALA A 182 -11.07 -6.58 4.49
N LYS A 183 -12.06 -5.84 5.04
CA LYS A 183 -12.31 -4.43 4.72
C LYS A 183 -11.20 -3.47 5.18
N ARG A 184 -10.31 -3.92 6.07
CA ARG A 184 -9.20 -3.11 6.62
C ARG A 184 -7.93 -3.16 5.77
N PHE A 185 -7.88 -4.07 4.80
CA PHE A 185 -6.75 -4.24 3.89
C PHE A 185 -7.18 -3.94 2.45
N ALA A 186 -6.27 -3.38 1.66
CA ALA A 186 -6.49 -3.26 0.22
C ALA A 186 -6.40 -4.63 -0.46
N THR A 187 -7.17 -4.82 -1.53
CA THR A 187 -7.21 -6.09 -2.27
C THR A 187 -6.33 -6.00 -3.51
N VAL A 188 -5.46 -6.99 -3.72
CA VAL A 188 -4.66 -7.10 -4.94
C VAL A 188 -4.97 -8.42 -5.61
N LYS A 189 -5.14 -8.40 -6.93
CA LYS A 189 -5.33 -9.60 -7.73
C LYS A 189 -4.28 -10.64 -7.39
N GLU A 190 -4.69 -11.90 -7.29
CA GLU A 190 -3.77 -13.03 -7.04
C GLU A 190 -3.12 -13.04 -5.65
N VAL A 191 -3.42 -12.06 -4.78
CA VAL A 191 -2.99 -12.07 -3.37
C VAL A 191 -4.16 -12.54 -2.50
N PRO A 192 -4.10 -13.75 -1.90
CA PRO A 192 -5.18 -14.25 -1.08
C PRO A 192 -5.27 -13.47 0.23
N ARG A 193 -6.48 -13.01 0.57
CA ARG A 193 -6.78 -12.39 1.87
C ARG A 193 -7.03 -13.48 2.90
N GLY A 194 -6.01 -13.84 3.66
CA GLY A 194 -6.13 -14.78 4.76
C GLY A 194 -5.23 -14.44 5.94
N TYR A 195 -5.42 -15.20 7.01
CA TYR A 195 -4.55 -15.22 8.18
C TYR A 195 -4.45 -16.65 8.73
N LEU A 196 -3.40 -16.89 9.51
CA LEU A 196 -3.35 -18.07 10.38
C LEU A 196 -4.24 -17.84 11.60
N VAL A 197 -4.98 -18.86 12.02
CA VAL A 197 -5.88 -18.77 13.19
C VAL A 197 -5.26 -19.47 14.39
N VAL A 198 -5.11 -18.70 15.48
CA VAL A 198 -4.72 -19.16 16.81
C VAL A 198 -5.89 -18.94 17.77
N ASP A 199 -6.65 -20.01 17.96
CA ASP A 199 -7.89 -20.08 18.75
C ASP A 199 -7.79 -21.01 19.97
N SER A 200 -6.63 -21.65 20.18
CA SER A 200 -6.33 -22.45 21.38
C SER A 200 -4.87 -22.31 21.83
N ASP A 201 -4.63 -22.55 23.12
CA ASP A 201 -3.29 -22.54 23.71
C ASP A 201 -2.34 -23.57 23.09
N SER A 202 -2.87 -24.68 22.55
CA SER A 202 -2.05 -25.73 21.94
C SER A 202 -1.39 -25.30 20.63
N LYS A 203 -1.85 -24.19 20.03
CA LYS A 203 -1.37 -23.69 18.74
C LYS A 203 -0.27 -22.66 18.85
N ILE A 204 0.04 -22.19 20.06
CA ILE A 204 1.00 -21.09 20.26
C ILE A 204 1.73 -21.23 21.59
N VAL A 205 3.04 -21.01 21.55
CA VAL A 205 3.86 -20.98 22.76
C VAL A 205 4.78 -19.76 22.69
N LYS A 206 4.75 -18.92 23.74
CA LYS A 206 5.70 -17.81 23.92
C LYS A 206 7.00 -18.36 24.48
N LEU A 207 8.10 -18.18 23.75
CA LEU A 207 9.42 -18.71 24.08
C LEU A 207 10.31 -17.67 24.79
N GLY A 208 9.95 -16.38 24.71
CA GLY A 208 10.69 -15.29 25.34
C GLY A 208 10.72 -14.05 24.46
N LYS A 209 11.80 -13.27 24.56
CA LYS A 209 12.09 -12.18 23.62
C LYS A 209 12.85 -12.73 22.42
N SER A 210 12.49 -12.24 21.24
CA SER A 210 13.11 -12.61 19.98
C SER A 210 14.58 -12.24 19.97
N ARG A 211 15.38 -13.15 19.43
CA ARG A 211 16.79 -12.89 19.14
C ARG A 211 16.96 -12.07 17.86
N PHE A 212 15.89 -11.93 17.06
CA PHE A 212 15.89 -11.17 15.82
C PHE A 212 15.44 -9.74 16.09
N GLN A 213 16.09 -8.79 15.42
CA GLN A 213 15.57 -7.44 15.33
C GLN A 213 14.28 -7.46 14.51
N ILE A 214 13.18 -7.03 15.12
CA ILE A 214 11.92 -6.84 14.39
C ILE A 214 11.98 -5.46 13.76
N TYR A 215 11.79 -5.42 12.45
CA TYR A 215 11.64 -4.19 11.70
C TYR A 215 10.29 -4.14 11.01
N TYR A 216 9.73 -2.93 10.99
CA TYR A 216 8.43 -2.65 10.41
C TYR A 216 8.46 -1.28 9.75
N HIS A 217 7.44 -1.03 8.93
CA HIS A 217 7.47 0.07 7.99
C HIS A 217 6.23 0.96 8.10
N PRO A 218 6.05 1.75 9.18
CA PRO A 218 4.90 2.65 9.30
C PRO A 218 4.72 3.45 8.02
N TYR A 219 3.54 3.36 7.42
CA TYR A 219 3.27 3.86 6.08
C TYR A 219 2.11 4.85 6.04
N SER A 220 2.25 5.89 5.24
CA SER A 220 1.21 6.86 4.94
C SER A 220 1.30 7.39 3.49
N ILE A 221 0.30 8.16 3.10
CA ILE A 221 0.23 8.89 1.83
C ILE A 221 0.27 10.38 2.18
N LEU A 222 1.27 11.10 1.68
CA LEU A 222 1.37 12.55 1.84
C LEU A 222 0.74 13.24 0.63
N GLN A 223 -0.21 14.14 0.87
CA GLN A 223 -0.69 15.11 -0.09
C GLN A 223 0.05 16.44 0.13
N TYR A 224 0.56 17.09 -0.91
CA TYR A 224 1.21 18.40 -0.79
C TYR A 224 1.08 19.20 -2.08
N GLU A 225 1.25 20.52 -1.98
CA GLU A 225 1.27 21.40 -3.13
C GLU A 225 2.71 21.69 -3.56
N SER A 226 2.95 21.72 -4.87
CA SER A 226 4.23 22.07 -5.48
C SER A 226 3.98 22.72 -6.84
N ASN A 227 4.51 23.92 -7.08
CA ASN A 227 4.36 24.66 -8.35
C ASN A 227 2.90 24.76 -8.85
N ASP A 228 1.96 25.08 -7.95
CA ASP A 228 0.50 25.17 -8.21
C ASP A 228 -0.18 23.82 -8.55
N SER A 229 0.54 22.72 -8.35
CA SER A 229 0.05 21.35 -8.56
C SER A 229 -0.12 20.61 -7.25
N LEU A 230 -1.19 19.82 -7.16
CA LEU A 230 -1.45 18.95 -6.02
C LEU A 230 -0.83 17.58 -6.29
N LEU A 231 0.19 17.24 -5.49
CA LEU A 231 0.97 16.03 -5.62
C LEU A 231 0.76 15.10 -4.43
N TYR A 232 1.07 13.82 -4.66
CA TYR A 232 0.93 12.77 -3.67
C TYR A 232 2.15 11.86 -3.70
N ASP A 233 2.67 11.54 -2.53
CA ASP A 233 3.81 10.63 -2.35
C ASP A 233 3.47 9.52 -1.37
N PHE A 234 3.90 8.29 -1.67
CA PHE A 234 3.94 7.21 -0.69
C PHE A 234 5.13 7.39 0.26
N VAL A 235 4.86 7.35 1.56
CA VAL A 235 5.86 7.61 2.60
C VAL A 235 5.88 6.45 3.57
N PHE A 236 7.08 5.94 3.85
CA PHE A 236 7.30 5.02 4.96
C PHE A 236 8.63 5.30 5.64
N MET A 237 8.73 4.87 6.89
CA MET A 237 9.96 4.83 7.68
C MET A 237 10.30 3.38 7.97
N THR A 238 11.58 2.99 8.00
CA THR A 238 11.97 1.70 8.59
C THR A 238 12.24 1.94 10.07
N VAL A 239 11.49 1.25 10.93
CA VAL A 239 11.70 1.26 12.38
C VAL A 239 12.22 -0.10 12.79
N ILE A 240 13.21 -0.13 13.67
CA ILE A 240 13.75 -1.34 14.30
C ILE A 240 13.30 -1.28 15.76
N ASN A 241 12.80 -2.40 16.31
CA ASN A 241 12.23 -2.48 17.65
C ASN A 241 13.16 -1.88 18.74
N ASP A 242 12.93 -0.60 19.09
CA ASP A 242 13.79 0.22 19.95
C ASP A 242 12.94 0.91 21.04
N GLN A 243 13.61 1.45 22.06
CA GLN A 243 12.97 2.32 23.04
C GLN A 243 12.70 3.67 22.36
N ASP A 244 11.45 4.13 22.36
CA ASP A 244 10.97 5.39 21.77
C ASP A 244 10.59 5.40 20.27
N GLU A 245 10.07 4.28 19.78
CA GLU A 245 9.58 4.15 18.40
C GLU A 245 8.57 5.23 17.99
N ARG A 246 7.71 5.66 18.93
CA ARG A 246 6.63 6.60 18.63
C ARG A 246 7.17 7.99 18.27
N ASN A 247 8.05 8.55 19.09
CA ASN A 247 8.61 9.88 18.81
C ASN A 247 9.43 9.84 17.51
N GLN A 248 10.17 8.76 17.26
CA GLN A 248 10.91 8.58 16.01
C GLN A 248 9.99 8.60 14.77
N ILE A 249 8.83 7.93 14.85
CA ILE A 249 7.82 7.94 13.79
C ILE A 249 7.27 9.36 13.59
N GLU A 250 6.83 10.01 14.68
CA GLU A 250 6.25 11.36 14.64
C GLU A 250 7.25 12.38 14.06
N ASP A 251 8.49 12.39 14.56
CA ASP A 251 9.56 13.27 14.09
C ASP A 251 9.87 13.06 12.60
N PHE A 252 9.92 11.81 12.14
CA PHE A 252 10.18 11.49 10.74
C PHE A 252 9.07 12.02 9.83
N PHE A 253 7.80 11.77 10.16
CA PHE A 253 6.68 12.21 9.34
C PHE A 253 6.52 13.75 9.42
N GLU A 254 6.77 14.37 10.57
CA GLU A 254 6.79 15.83 10.71
C GLU A 254 7.89 16.47 9.83
N TYR A 255 9.09 15.93 9.89
CA TYR A 255 10.19 16.33 9.01
C TYR A 255 9.79 16.19 7.55
N TYR A 256 9.23 15.03 7.15
CA TYR A 256 8.94 14.74 5.75
C TYR A 256 7.83 15.65 5.17
N ARG A 257 6.80 15.99 5.94
CA ARG A 257 5.71 16.87 5.46
C ARG A 257 6.10 18.34 5.34
N THR A 258 7.05 18.81 6.16
CA THR A 258 7.49 20.22 6.16
C THR A 258 8.71 20.48 5.28
N LYS A 259 9.46 19.42 4.95
CA LYS A 259 10.63 19.50 4.07
C LYS A 259 10.32 20.24 2.77
N ASN A 260 11.26 21.07 2.32
CA ASN A 260 11.17 21.86 1.09
C ASN A 260 9.92 22.75 1.02
N ASN A 261 9.40 23.20 2.18
CA ASN A 261 8.19 24.02 2.28
C ASN A 261 6.95 23.37 1.66
N ARG A 262 6.87 22.02 1.65
CA ARG A 262 5.73 21.27 1.11
C ARG A 262 4.45 21.47 1.93
N PHE A 263 4.59 21.67 3.25
CA PHE A 263 3.50 21.77 4.23
C PHE A 263 2.36 20.78 3.97
N GLY A 264 2.72 19.51 3.73
CA GLY A 264 1.75 18.51 3.29
C GLY A 264 0.82 18.02 4.40
N THR A 265 -0.26 17.37 3.97
CA THR A 265 -1.28 16.73 4.81
C THR A 265 -1.23 15.22 4.58
N TYR A 266 -1.21 14.44 5.66
CA TYR A 266 -1.27 12.98 5.56
C TYR A 266 -2.71 12.53 5.32
N LEU A 267 -2.89 11.51 4.48
CA LEU A 267 -4.22 10.98 4.20
C LEU A 267 -4.60 9.87 5.16
N ILE A 268 -3.65 9.05 5.62
CA ILE A 268 -3.93 7.90 6.48
C ILE A 268 -2.97 7.85 7.67
N ASN A 269 -3.42 7.35 8.80
CA ASN A 269 -2.57 7.08 9.94
C ASN A 269 -1.91 5.69 9.83
N PRO A 270 -0.60 5.56 10.09
CA PRO A 270 0.06 4.26 10.15
C PRO A 270 -0.35 3.47 11.42
N ASP A 271 -0.56 4.15 12.55
CA ASP A 271 -1.08 3.54 13.79
C ASP A 271 -2.57 3.88 13.95
N LEU A 272 -3.44 2.89 13.69
CA LEU A 272 -4.90 3.04 13.83
C LEU A 272 -5.39 2.79 15.26
N VAL A 273 -4.50 2.34 16.15
CA VAL A 273 -4.79 2.09 17.56
C VAL A 273 -4.57 3.35 18.37
N ASN A 274 -3.46 4.03 18.10
CA ASN A 274 -3.08 5.29 18.73
C ASN A 274 -2.49 6.24 17.67
N PRO A 275 -3.36 6.91 16.88
CA PRO A 275 -2.96 7.83 15.82
C PRO A 275 -1.85 8.79 16.24
N CYS A 276 -0.88 8.99 15.36
CA CYS A 276 0.29 9.83 15.59
C CYS A 276 0.42 10.96 14.56
N LEU A 277 -0.40 10.93 13.50
CA LEU A 277 -0.46 11.96 12.47
C LEU A 277 -1.83 12.62 12.46
N ASP A 278 -1.86 13.91 12.13
CA ASP A 278 -3.11 14.58 11.73
C ASP A 278 -3.48 14.16 10.31
N ALA A 279 -4.11 12.98 10.21
CA ALA A 279 -4.46 12.38 8.94
C ALA A 279 -5.93 12.60 8.60
N LYS A 280 -6.20 12.88 7.32
CA LYS A 280 -7.55 13.15 6.82
C LYS A 280 -8.53 11.98 7.00
N TYR A 281 -8.03 10.75 6.88
CA TYR A 281 -8.84 9.54 6.96
C TYR A 281 -8.35 8.60 8.06
N SER A 282 -9.33 7.97 8.71
CA SER A 282 -9.08 6.91 9.68
C SER A 282 -8.71 5.61 8.99
N HIS A 283 -9.31 5.29 7.84
CA HIS A 283 -8.98 4.09 7.09
C HIS A 283 -8.81 4.35 5.59
N PRO A 284 -7.95 3.58 4.89
CA PRO A 284 -7.81 3.69 3.44
C PRO A 284 -9.13 3.52 2.67
N ILE A 285 -10.08 2.72 3.19
CA ILE A 285 -11.42 2.53 2.59
C ILE A 285 -12.27 3.80 2.58
N ASP A 286 -11.96 4.77 3.43
CA ASP A 286 -12.68 6.03 3.51
C ASP A 286 -12.29 7.00 2.38
N MET A 287 -11.25 6.69 1.61
CA MET A 287 -10.79 7.45 0.43
C MET A 287 -11.69 7.21 -0.80
N VAL A 288 -12.98 7.51 -0.65
CA VAL A 288 -14.01 7.19 -1.65
C VAL A 288 -14.24 8.30 -2.68
N SER A 289 -13.68 9.49 -2.50
CA SER A 289 -13.93 10.60 -3.42
C SER A 289 -13.25 10.36 -4.78
N PRO A 290 -13.92 10.62 -5.91
CA PRO A 290 -13.32 10.47 -7.24
C PRO A 290 -12.04 11.29 -7.44
N SER A 291 -11.94 12.48 -6.83
CA SER A 291 -10.73 13.30 -6.84
C SER A 291 -9.55 12.56 -6.20
N GLU A 292 -9.75 11.94 -5.04
CA GLU A 292 -8.68 11.20 -4.35
C GLU A 292 -8.31 9.93 -5.08
N GLN A 293 -9.30 9.19 -5.59
CA GLN A 293 -9.03 8.01 -6.41
C GLN A 293 -8.22 8.37 -7.66
N ALA A 294 -8.57 9.47 -8.33
CA ALA A 294 -7.80 9.98 -9.48
C ALA A 294 -6.36 10.31 -9.08
N ASN A 295 -6.16 10.94 -7.94
CA ASN A 295 -4.85 11.31 -7.43
C ASN A 295 -3.99 10.11 -7.03
N VAL A 296 -4.55 9.13 -6.31
CA VAL A 296 -3.81 7.91 -6.00
C VAL A 296 -3.50 7.14 -7.28
N ASN A 297 -4.43 7.07 -8.25
CA ASN A 297 -4.17 6.48 -9.58
C ASN A 297 -2.97 7.13 -10.27
N LEU A 298 -2.83 8.45 -10.20
CA LEU A 298 -1.69 9.15 -10.80
C LEU A 298 -0.36 8.74 -10.17
N ILE A 299 -0.30 8.46 -8.86
CA ILE A 299 0.91 7.92 -8.21
C ILE A 299 1.33 6.59 -8.86
N TYR A 300 0.37 5.70 -9.14
CA TYR A 300 0.65 4.43 -9.81
C TYR A 300 1.21 4.62 -11.23
N GLU A 301 0.65 5.57 -11.98
CA GLU A 301 1.05 5.82 -13.36
C GLU A 301 2.44 6.48 -13.44
N ARG A 302 2.78 7.34 -12.46
CA ARG A 302 4.15 7.87 -12.29
C ARG A 302 5.19 6.74 -12.13
N ILE A 303 4.88 5.72 -11.32
CA ILE A 303 5.80 4.60 -11.05
C ILE A 303 5.99 3.70 -12.27
N ARG A 304 4.96 3.58 -13.12
CA ARG A 304 5.08 2.86 -14.40
C ARG A 304 6.07 3.53 -15.34
N GLY A 305 6.37 4.82 -15.13
CA GLY A 305 7.31 5.58 -15.94
C GLY A 305 6.89 5.65 -17.41
N ILE A 306 5.57 5.58 -17.69
CA ILE A 306 5.10 5.67 -19.07
C ILE A 306 5.35 7.09 -19.55
N GLN A 307 6.20 7.20 -20.56
CA GLN A 307 6.40 8.43 -21.32
C GLN A 307 5.48 8.38 -22.53
N PHE A 308 4.73 9.45 -22.72
CA PHE A 308 3.87 9.63 -23.89
C PHE A 308 4.48 10.76 -24.70
N ASN A 309 5.06 10.44 -25.87
CA ASN A 309 5.80 11.41 -26.69
C ASN A 309 6.88 12.20 -25.92
N ASN A 310 7.66 11.51 -25.07
CA ASN A 310 8.67 12.06 -24.15
C ASN A 310 8.13 12.94 -23.01
N VAL A 311 6.80 13.08 -22.86
CA VAL A 311 6.16 13.78 -21.75
C VAL A 311 5.81 12.78 -20.65
N THR A 312 6.19 13.10 -19.42
CA THR A 312 5.88 12.35 -18.21
C THR A 312 4.56 12.78 -17.57
N ILE A 313 3.97 11.93 -16.74
CA ILE A 313 2.81 12.31 -15.92
C ILE A 313 3.14 13.50 -15.01
N ASP A 314 4.35 13.59 -14.46
CA ASP A 314 4.77 14.70 -13.61
C ASP A 314 4.77 16.03 -14.37
N GLU A 315 5.29 16.03 -15.61
CA GLU A 315 5.23 17.22 -16.48
C GLU A 315 3.79 17.59 -16.82
N LEU A 316 2.90 16.63 -17.08
CA LEU A 316 1.48 16.92 -17.32
C LEU A 316 0.79 17.51 -16.08
N LEU A 317 1.06 16.96 -14.90
CA LEU A 317 0.50 17.45 -13.63
C LEU A 317 0.97 18.87 -13.30
N GLU A 318 2.21 19.21 -13.67
CA GLU A 318 2.75 20.55 -13.50
C GLU A 318 2.24 21.55 -14.55
N ILE A 319 2.13 21.12 -15.79
CA ILE A 319 1.81 22.01 -16.92
C ILE A 319 0.31 22.27 -17.02
N LEU A 320 -0.52 21.24 -16.89
CA LEU A 320 -1.95 21.36 -17.16
C LEU A 320 -2.63 22.47 -16.32
N PRO A 321 -2.42 22.55 -14.98
CA PRO A 321 -3.04 23.60 -14.17
C PRO A 321 -2.56 25.02 -14.52
N LYS A 322 -1.33 25.18 -15.01
CA LYS A 322 -0.77 26.50 -15.38
C LYS A 322 -1.47 27.10 -16.60
N TYR A 323 -1.92 26.27 -17.54
CA TYR A 323 -2.56 26.72 -18.78
C TYR A 323 -4.09 26.56 -18.75
N TYR A 324 -4.61 25.61 -17.97
CA TYR A 324 -6.04 25.32 -17.84
C TYR A 324 -6.47 25.43 -16.36
N ASN A 325 -6.48 26.66 -15.83
CA ASN A 325 -6.69 26.95 -14.42
C ASN A 325 -8.16 27.11 -13.99
N SER A 326 -9.13 26.83 -14.87
CA SER A 326 -10.56 26.98 -14.57
C SER A 326 -11.37 25.76 -14.97
N ALA A 327 -12.44 25.50 -14.21
CA ALA A 327 -13.38 24.39 -14.47
C ALA A 327 -13.94 24.41 -15.90
N ILE A 328 -14.24 25.59 -16.43
CA ILE A 328 -14.77 25.77 -17.79
C ILE A 328 -13.71 25.36 -18.83
N ALA A 329 -12.46 25.81 -18.66
CA ALA A 329 -11.37 25.48 -19.57
C ALA A 329 -11.10 23.97 -19.60
N LEU A 330 -11.11 23.32 -18.43
CA LEU A 330 -10.88 21.89 -18.30
C LEU A 330 -12.03 21.05 -18.86
N LYS A 331 -13.29 21.46 -18.64
CA LYS A 331 -14.45 20.81 -19.24
C LYS A 331 -14.44 20.91 -20.76
N LYS A 332 -14.06 22.06 -21.31
CA LYS A 332 -13.91 22.24 -22.76
C LYS A 332 -12.76 21.38 -23.32
N LEU A 333 -11.63 21.31 -22.62
CA LEU A 333 -10.52 20.45 -22.99
C LEU A 333 -10.94 18.97 -23.01
N ALA A 334 -11.66 18.51 -21.99
CA ALA A 334 -12.20 17.16 -21.92
C ALA A 334 -13.09 16.83 -23.13
N ASP A 335 -14.02 17.72 -23.47
CA ASP A 335 -14.91 17.55 -24.62
C ASP A 335 -14.13 17.43 -25.94
N ASN A 336 -13.13 18.31 -26.13
CA ASN A 336 -12.30 18.35 -27.32
C ASN A 336 -11.48 17.07 -27.56
N ILE A 337 -11.19 16.30 -26.50
CA ILE A 337 -10.44 15.03 -26.58
C ILE A 337 -11.36 13.80 -26.47
N GLY A 338 -12.67 14.00 -26.51
CA GLY A 338 -13.67 12.93 -26.49
C GLY A 338 -13.93 12.33 -25.10
N ILE A 339 -13.68 13.09 -24.03
CA ILE A 339 -14.05 12.73 -22.66
C ILE A 339 -15.26 13.56 -22.25
N SER A 340 -16.34 12.89 -21.82
CA SER A 340 -17.55 13.58 -21.38
C SER A 340 -17.24 14.53 -20.21
N PRO A 341 -17.51 15.84 -20.32
CA PRO A 341 -17.25 16.81 -19.25
C PRO A 341 -18.01 16.51 -17.96
N SER A 342 -19.12 15.76 -18.04
CA SER A 342 -19.91 15.32 -16.90
C SER A 342 -19.18 14.34 -15.98
N LEU A 343 -18.05 13.77 -16.41
CA LEU A 343 -17.22 12.87 -15.61
C LEU A 343 -16.26 13.62 -14.67
N LEU A 344 -16.08 14.92 -14.89
CA LEU A 344 -15.29 15.78 -14.02
C LEU A 344 -16.18 16.33 -12.91
N MET A 345 -15.78 16.10 -11.66
CA MET A 345 -16.43 16.73 -10.51
C MET A 345 -15.93 18.17 -10.39
N GLU A 346 -16.85 19.10 -10.10
CA GLU A 346 -16.51 20.50 -9.83
C GLU A 346 -15.61 20.59 -8.59
N ASP A 347 -14.43 21.18 -8.78
CA ASP A 347 -13.40 21.36 -7.76
C ASP A 347 -12.43 22.48 -8.22
N SER A 348 -11.31 22.68 -7.53
CA SER A 348 -10.24 23.55 -8.00
C SER A 348 -9.72 23.11 -9.38
N GLY A 349 -9.22 24.07 -10.18
CA GLY A 349 -8.67 23.77 -11.51
C GLY A 349 -7.56 22.71 -11.48
N THR A 350 -6.71 22.74 -10.45
CA THR A 350 -5.66 21.73 -10.23
C THR A 350 -6.26 20.34 -10.02
N VAL A 351 -7.26 20.20 -9.16
CA VAL A 351 -7.91 18.90 -8.89
C VAL A 351 -8.66 18.39 -10.12
N MET A 352 -9.37 19.27 -10.82
CA MET A 352 -10.05 18.91 -12.07
C MET A 352 -9.06 18.52 -13.18
N GLY A 353 -7.87 19.13 -13.21
CA GLY A 353 -6.78 18.77 -14.11
C GLY A 353 -6.28 17.34 -13.83
N ASN A 354 -6.05 17.02 -12.56
CA ASN A 354 -5.66 15.67 -12.14
C ASN A 354 -6.73 14.63 -12.49
N GLN A 355 -8.01 14.94 -12.27
CA GLN A 355 -9.13 14.08 -12.69
C GLN A 355 -9.11 13.83 -14.20
N LEU A 356 -8.89 14.87 -15.01
CA LEU A 356 -8.83 14.75 -16.48
C LEU A 356 -7.68 13.85 -16.93
N ILE A 357 -6.47 14.05 -16.39
CA ILE A 357 -5.32 13.20 -16.72
C ILE A 357 -5.61 11.75 -16.34
N SER A 358 -6.18 11.50 -15.15
CA SER A 358 -6.56 10.15 -14.71
C SER A 358 -7.58 9.49 -15.65
N LEU A 359 -8.61 10.23 -16.08
CA LEU A 359 -9.60 9.75 -17.06
C LEU A 359 -8.97 9.46 -18.42
N CYS A 360 -8.03 10.30 -18.88
CA CYS A 360 -7.30 10.09 -20.11
C CYS A 360 -6.52 8.78 -20.06
N ILE A 361 -5.81 8.50 -18.96
CA ILE A 361 -5.09 7.24 -18.80
C ILE A 361 -6.05 6.06 -18.86
N LYS A 362 -7.14 6.10 -18.09
CA LYS A 362 -8.13 5.02 -18.03
C LYS A 362 -8.78 4.72 -19.38
N ARG A 363 -8.93 5.73 -20.24
CA ARG A 363 -9.55 5.62 -21.56
C ARG A 363 -8.55 5.52 -22.71
N ASN A 364 -7.25 5.42 -22.42
CA ASN A 364 -6.18 5.43 -23.43
C ASN A 364 -6.26 6.66 -24.35
N LYS A 365 -6.37 7.85 -23.75
CA LYS A 365 -6.56 9.17 -24.38
C LYS A 365 -5.44 10.19 -24.07
N ILE A 366 -4.31 9.73 -23.52
CA ILE A 366 -3.21 10.63 -23.13
C ILE A 366 -2.53 11.26 -24.34
N GLU A 367 -2.37 10.51 -25.44
CA GLU A 367 -1.81 11.06 -26.68
C GLU A 367 -2.68 12.18 -27.24
N GLU A 368 -4.01 11.99 -27.27
CA GLU A 368 -4.93 13.03 -27.70
C GLU A 368 -4.94 14.24 -26.77
N LEU A 369 -4.75 14.04 -25.46
CA LEU A 369 -4.54 15.14 -24.51
C LEU A 369 -3.28 15.94 -24.87
N ILE A 370 -2.15 15.27 -25.06
CA ILE A 370 -0.87 15.91 -25.39
C ILE A 370 -0.97 16.64 -26.73
N ASP A 371 -1.50 15.99 -27.76
CA ASP A 371 -1.68 16.59 -29.08
C ASP A 371 -2.55 17.84 -28.99
N ARG A 372 -3.64 17.78 -28.21
CA ARG A 372 -4.50 18.94 -28.01
C ARG A 372 -3.80 20.07 -27.27
N LEU A 373 -3.00 19.76 -26.24
CA LEU A 373 -2.20 20.73 -25.51
C LEU A 373 -1.17 21.41 -26.42
N VAL A 374 -0.52 20.67 -27.31
CA VAL A 374 0.42 21.22 -28.30
C VAL A 374 -0.29 22.07 -29.35
N VAL A 375 -1.48 21.68 -29.79
CA VAL A 375 -2.28 22.47 -30.74
C VAL A 375 -2.72 23.80 -30.11
N ASP A 376 -3.21 23.77 -28.87
CA ASP A 376 -3.64 24.97 -28.15
C ASP A 376 -2.44 25.84 -27.73
N TYR A 377 -1.31 25.22 -27.40
CA TYR A 377 -0.09 25.86 -26.92
C TYR A 377 1.17 25.21 -27.53
N PRO A 378 1.64 25.64 -28.72
CA PRO A 378 2.71 24.98 -29.48
C PRO A 378 4.11 24.85 -28.84
N ARG A 379 4.33 25.47 -27.67
CA ARG A 379 5.59 25.42 -26.93
C ARG A 379 5.42 24.96 -25.48
N ILE A 380 4.29 24.34 -25.16
CA ILE A 380 3.90 24.03 -23.79
C ILE A 380 4.87 23.10 -23.06
N PHE A 381 5.53 22.19 -23.80
CA PHE A 381 6.53 21.25 -23.25
C PHE A 381 7.99 21.70 -23.45
N ASN A 382 8.26 22.89 -23.99
CA ASN A 382 9.63 23.39 -24.25
C ASN A 382 10.29 24.05 -23.03
N LEU A 383 9.92 23.69 -21.81
CA LEU A 383 10.35 24.40 -20.60
C LEU A 383 11.75 24.01 -20.07
N ASN A 384 12.47 23.09 -20.72
CA ASN A 384 13.85 22.72 -20.34
C ASN A 384 14.90 23.08 -21.41
N LEU A 385 15.11 24.37 -21.62
CA LEU A 385 16.40 24.93 -22.07
C LEU A 385 16.77 26.09 -21.14
N LYS A 386 17.11 25.78 -19.88
CA LYS A 386 17.91 26.65 -19.02
C LYS A 386 18.88 25.81 -18.20
#